data_AF-A0A955EM09-F1
#
_entry.id   AF-A0A955EM09-F1
#
_cell.length_a   1.000
_cell.length_b   1.000
_cell.length_c   1.000
_cell.angle_alpha   90.00
_cell.angle_beta   90.00
_cell.angle_gamma   90.00
#
_symmetry.space_group_name_H-M   'P 1'
#
loop_
_entity.id
_entity.type
_entity.pdbx_description
1 polymer ?
#
loop_
_entity_poly.entity_id
_entity_poly.type
_entity_poly.pdbx_seq_one_letter_code
_entity_poly.pdbx_strand_id
1 'polypeptide(L)' 'MPNPDVPLTATGVARRLGVRPKTVLQWARQGLIPAIRITGKVVRFDWPAVLDAVRDRELVARQRGGAQ' A
#
# COMPACT_ATOMS: atom_id res chain seq x y z
N MET A 1 -15.82 -15.45 -8.32
CA MET A 1 -14.43 -15.24 -8.76
C MET A 1 -14.13 -13.75 -8.70
N PRO A 2 -13.14 -13.24 -7.95
CA PRO A 2 -12.82 -11.82 -8.04
C PRO A 2 -11.76 -11.54 -9.14
N ASN A 3 -12.10 -10.61 -10.03
CA ASN A 3 -11.40 -10.27 -11.28
C ASN A 3 -9.90 -9.94 -11.12
N PRO A 4 -9.02 -10.46 -12.01
CA PRO A 4 -7.58 -10.18 -12.00
C PRO A 4 -7.19 -8.78 -12.51
N ASP A 5 -8.09 -8.07 -13.20
CA ASP A 5 -7.74 -6.87 -13.99
C ASP A 5 -8.34 -5.55 -13.49
N VAL A 6 -8.80 -5.50 -12.23
CA VAL A 6 -9.22 -4.21 -11.67
C VAL A 6 -7.99 -3.34 -11.40
N PRO A 7 -7.97 -2.05 -11.79
CA PRO A 7 -6.94 -1.13 -11.34
C PRO A 7 -6.87 -1.21 -9.82
N LEU A 8 -5.67 -1.43 -9.26
CA LEU A 8 -5.48 -1.71 -7.84
C LEU A 8 -5.97 -0.53 -7.01
N THR A 9 -7.23 -0.63 -6.60
CA THR A 9 -7.84 0.21 -5.59
C THR A 9 -7.30 -0.20 -4.23
N ALA A 10 -7.47 0.65 -3.23
CA ALA A 10 -7.05 0.35 -1.87
C ALA A 10 -7.61 -1.01 -1.37
N THR A 11 -8.82 -1.37 -1.78
CA THR A 11 -9.45 -2.66 -1.45
C THR A 11 -8.74 -3.84 -2.12
N GLY A 12 -8.33 -3.71 -3.38
CA GLY A 12 -7.58 -4.76 -4.08
C GLY A 12 -6.21 -4.99 -3.47
N VAL A 13 -5.48 -3.90 -3.19
CA VAL A 13 -4.18 -3.94 -2.49
C VAL A 13 -4.34 -4.57 -1.12
N ALA A 14 -5.31 -4.11 -0.35
CA ALA A 14 -5.57 -4.59 1.00
C ALA A 14 -5.86 -6.09 1.03
N ARG A 15 -6.67 -6.58 0.09
CA ARG A 15 -7.01 -8.01 0.01
C ARG A 15 -5.82 -8.88 -0.37
N ARG A 16 -4.89 -8.38 -1.20
CA ARG A 16 -3.64 -9.08 -1.53
C ARG A 16 -2.63 -9.07 -0.39
N LEU A 17 -2.53 -7.96 0.35
CA LEU A 17 -1.69 -7.84 1.54
C LEU A 17 -2.30 -8.49 2.80
N GLY A 18 -3.57 -8.89 2.76
CA GLY A 18 -4.30 -9.38 3.93
C GLY A 18 -4.59 -8.31 4.99
N VAL A 19 -4.49 -7.03 4.64
CA VAL A 19 -4.72 -5.89 5.54
C VAL A 19 -6.09 -5.28 5.30
N ARG A 20 -6.49 -4.32 6.15
CA ARG A 20 -7.72 -3.56 5.97
C ARG A 20 -7.53 -2.46 4.90
N PRO A 21 -8.53 -2.19 4.04
CA PRO A 21 -8.47 -1.09 3.06
C PRO A 21 -8.26 0.28 3.71
N LYS A 22 -8.78 0.47 4.92
CA LYS A 22 -8.55 1.68 5.72
C LYS A 22 -7.07 1.87 6.08
N THR A 23 -6.34 0.77 6.33
CA THR A 23 -4.90 0.78 6.59
C THR A 23 -4.12 1.21 5.35
N VAL A 24 -4.47 0.67 4.18
CA VAL A 24 -3.87 1.07 2.90
C VAL A 24 -4.11 2.55 2.60
N LEU A 25 -5.33 3.05 2.82
CA LEU A 25 -5.63 4.49 2.68
C LEU A 25 -4.84 5.35 3.66
N GLN A 26 -4.66 4.89 4.90
CA GLN A 26 -3.81 5.58 5.86
C GLN A 26 -2.36 5.61 5.41
N TRP A 27 -1.81 4.48 4.95
CA TRP A 27 -0.44 4.43 4.43
C TRP A 27 -0.26 5.38 3.24
N ALA A 28 -1.23 5.43 2.33
CA ALA A 28 -1.25 6.37 1.22
C ALA A 28 -1.28 7.84 1.68
N ARG A 29 -2.07 8.15 2.72
CA ARG A 29 -2.16 9.50 3.32
C ARG A 29 -0.89 9.90 4.05
N GLN A 30 -0.22 8.94 4.70
CA GLN A 30 1.03 9.14 5.42
C GLN A 30 2.25 9.17 4.49
N GLY A 31 2.06 8.93 3.18
CA GLY A 31 3.17 8.84 2.22
C GLY A 31 4.01 7.57 2.35
N LEU A 32 3.53 6.57 3.10
CA LEU A 32 4.22 5.29 3.34
C LEU A 32 4.17 4.37 2.12
N ILE A 33 3.12 4.47 1.31
CA ILE A 33 3.02 3.73 0.05
C ILE A 33 2.79 4.72 -1.10
N PRO A 34 3.36 4.45 -2.28
CA PRO A 34 3.12 5.26 -3.46
C PRO A 34 1.66 5.15 -3.89
N ALA A 35 0.97 6.28 -3.90
CA ALA A 35 -0.43 6.38 -4.29
C ALA A 35 -0.57 7.40 -5.41
N ILE A 36 -0.99 6.94 -6.58
CA ILE A 36 -1.14 7.76 -7.79
C ILE A 36 -2.56 8.29 -7.82
N ARG A 37 -2.73 9.59 -7.58
CA ARG A 37 -4.03 10.26 -7.70
C ARG A 37 -4.25 10.63 -9.16
N ILE A 38 -5.09 9.86 -9.86
CA ILE A 38 -5.42 10.09 -11.27
C ILE A 38 -6.46 11.21 -11.39
N THR A 39 -7.39 11.30 -10.44
CA THR A 39 -8.35 12.43 -10.32
C THR A 39 -8.75 12.63 -8.87
N GLY A 40 -9.46 13.71 -8.53
CA GLY A 40 -9.84 14.06 -7.15
C GLY A 40 -10.61 12.97 -6.38
N LYS A 41 -11.18 11.98 -7.08
CA LYS A 41 -11.87 10.81 -6.50
C LYS A 41 -11.22 9.46 -6.80
N VAL A 42 -10.23 9.39 -7.71
CA VAL A 42 -9.63 8.12 -8.14
C VAL A 42 -8.17 8.07 -7.74
N VAL A 43 -7.88 7.16 -6.81
CA VAL A 43 -6.52 6.81 -6.39
C VAL A 43 -6.22 5.42 -6.92
N ARG A 44 -5.13 5.30 -7.69
CA ARG A 44 -4.54 4.04 -8.11
C ARG A 44 -3.31 3.75 -7.29
N PHE A 45 -3.07 2.47 -7.09
CA PHE A 45 -1.88 1.95 -6.46
C PHE A 45 -1.13 1.08 -7.47
N ASP A 46 0.18 1.23 -7.54
CA ASP A 46 1.01 0.33 -8.32
C ASP A 46 1.43 -0.84 -7.44
N TRP A 47 0.99 -2.06 -7.78
CA TRP A 47 1.32 -3.25 -7.00
C TRP A 47 2.83 -3.46 -6.78
N PRO A 48 3.69 -3.38 -7.81
CA PRO A 48 5.13 -3.54 -7.59
C PRO A 48 5.70 -2.45 -6.69
N ALA A 49 5.29 -1.19 -6.87
CA ALA A 49 5.76 -0.07 -6.06
C ALA A 49 5.26 -0.12 -4.61
N VAL A 50 4.02 -0.58 -4.38
CA VAL A 50 3.48 -0.83 -3.04
C VAL A 50 4.25 -1.96 -2.35
N LEU A 51 4.57 -3.03 -3.07
CA LEU A 51 5.34 -4.15 -2.52
C LEU A 51 6.73 -3.71 -2.08
N ASP A 52 7.40 -2.90 -2.92
CA ASP A 52 8.71 -2.34 -2.62
C ASP A 52 8.66 -1.43 -1.38
N ALA A 53 7.69 -0.51 -1.33
CA ALA A 53 7.51 0.38 -0.18
C ALA A 53 7.14 -0.36 1.12
N VAL A 54 6.29 -1.39 1.04
CA VAL A 54 5.96 -2.23 2.20
C VAL A 54 7.18 -3.01 2.66
N ARG A 55 8.00 -3.52 1.74
CA ARG A 55 9.23 -4.22 2.06
C ARG A 55 10.25 -3.29 2.71
N ASP A 56 10.47 -2.11 2.14
CA ASP A 56 11.35 -1.09 2.71
C ASP A 56 10.90 -0.69 4.12
N ARG A 57 9.59 -0.50 4.34
CA ARG A 57 9.02 -0.28 5.68
C ARG A 57 9.34 -1.42 6.64
N GLU A 58 9.14 -2.68 6.26
CA GLU A 58 9.45 -3.81 7.15
C GLU A 58 10.96 -3.85 7.46
N LEU A 59 11.82 -3.50 6.50
CA LEU A 59 13.26 -3.39 6.71
C LEU A 59 13.60 -2.22 7.65
N VAL A 60 12.98 -1.05 7.50
CA VAL A 60 13.19 0.12 8.37
C VAL A 60 12.62 -0.11 9.77
N ALA A 61 11.44 -0.72 9.89
CA ALA A 61 10.84 -1.08 11.17
C ALA A 61 11.72 -2.08 11.94
N ARG A 62 12.36 -3.01 11.23
CA ARG A 62 13.36 -3.92 11.79
C ARG A 62 14.65 -3.20 12.17
N GLN A 63 15.08 -2.20 11.40
CA GLN A 63 16.30 -1.43 11.68
C GLN A 63 16.15 -0.43 12.83
N ARG A 64 14.95 0.13 13.07
CA ARG A 64 14.70 1.06 14.19
C ARG A 64 14.49 0.37 15.54
N GLY A 65 14.45 -0.96 15.59
CA GLY A 65 14.40 -1.75 16.83
C GLY A 65 15.75 -2.00 17.50
N GLY A 66 16.85 -1.48 16.93
CA GLY A 66 18.21 -1.66 17.45
C GLY A 66 18.75 -0.43 18.17
N ALA A 67 18.13 -0.05 19.29
CA ALA A 67 18.73 0.81 20.31
C ALA A 67 18.01 0.51 21.64
N GLN A 68 18.53 -0.50 22.34
CA GLN A 68 18.22 -0.80 23.75
C GLN A 68 19.07 0.11 24.64
#